data_AF-T2HPI3-F1
#
_entry.id   AF-T2HPI3-F1
#
_cell.length_a   1.000
_cell.length_b   1.000
_cell.length_c   1.000
_cell.angle_alpha   90.00
_cell.angle_beta   90.00
_cell.angle_gamma   90.00
#
_symmetry.space_group_name_H-M   'P 1'
#
loop_
_entity.id
_entity.type
_entity.pdbx_description
1 polymer ?
#
loop_
_entity_poly.entity_id
_entity_poly.type
_entity_poly.pdbx_seq_one_letter_code
_entity_poly.pdbx_strand_id
1 'polypeptide(L)' 'VVDHGMYKKYSHNSDKIKVRVHQMVNHINEMYRPLNIAITLSLLQIWSNKDLITVKSASNVTLNLFGNWRKTVLL' A
#
# COMPACT_ATOMS: atom_id res chain seq x y z
N VAL A 1 1.62 -1.61 -0.53
CA VAL A 1 1.57 -2.19 0.84
C VAL A 1 0.34 -1.65 1.54
N VAL A 2 -0.38 -2.47 2.30
CA VAL A 2 -1.56 -2.09 3.08
C VAL A 2 -1.26 -2.37 4.56
N ASP A 3 -1.40 -1.34 5.40
CA ASP A 3 -1.14 -1.43 6.84
C ASP A 3 -2.24 -2.23 7.57
N HIS A 4 -1.94 -2.65 8.79
CA HIS A 4 -2.84 -3.44 9.62
C HIS A 4 -4.07 -2.63 10.04
N GLY A 5 -3.94 -1.31 10.18
CA GLY A 5 -5.08 -0.40 10.39
C GLY A 5 -6.12 -0.53 9.27
N MET A 6 -5.69 -0.47 8.02
CA MET A 6 -6.57 -0.67 6.87
C MET A 6 -7.11 -2.10 6.75
N TYR A 7 -6.32 -3.12 7.12
CA TYR A 7 -6.80 -4.49 7.17
C TYR A 7 -8.01 -4.65 8.10
N LYS A 8 -7.91 -4.10 9.33
CA LYS A 8 -9.02 -4.08 10.29
C LYS A 8 -10.21 -3.27 9.78
N LYS A 9 -9.97 -2.11 9.16
CA LYS A 9 -11.04 -1.26 8.58
C LYS A 9 -11.87 -1.99 7.53
N TYR A 10 -11.26 -2.89 6.78
CA TYR A 10 -11.95 -3.72 5.78
C TYR A 10 -12.46 -5.04 6.36
N SER A 11 -12.74 -5.09 7.66
CA SER A 11 -13.28 -6.27 8.35
C SER A 11 -12.40 -7.51 8.18
N HIS A 12 -11.07 -7.34 8.13
CA HIS A 12 -10.10 -8.41 7.93
C HIS A 12 -10.28 -9.15 6.59
N ASN A 13 -10.95 -8.52 5.61
CA ASN A 13 -11.24 -9.13 4.32
C ASN A 13 -10.18 -8.74 3.28
N SER A 14 -9.18 -9.60 3.12
CA SER A 14 -8.10 -9.43 2.14
C SER A 14 -8.61 -9.32 0.70
N ASP A 15 -9.67 -10.03 0.33
CA ASP A 15 -10.17 -10.01 -1.05
C ASP A 15 -10.87 -8.69 -1.38
N LYS A 16 -11.62 -8.13 -0.43
CA LYS A 16 -12.19 -6.79 -0.56
C LYS A 16 -11.10 -5.72 -0.68
N ILE A 17 -9.99 -5.89 0.05
CA ILE A 17 -8.82 -5.00 -0.04
C ILE A 17 -8.15 -5.13 -1.41
N LYS A 18 -7.92 -6.35 -1.91
CA LYS A 18 -7.34 -6.58 -3.24
C LYS A 18 -8.15 -5.89 -4.33
N VAL A 19 -9.48 -6.09 -4.34
CA VAL A 19 -10.37 -5.43 -5.31
C VAL A 19 -10.24 -3.91 -5.22
N ARG A 20 -10.24 -3.35 -4.00
CA ARG A 20 -10.10 -1.91 -3.82
C ARG A 20 -8.76 -1.37 -4.33
N VAL A 21 -7.66 -2.07 -4.07
CA VAL A 21 -6.32 -1.67 -4.53
C VAL A 21 -6.24 -1.73 -6.06
N HIS A 22 -6.78 -2.78 -6.69
CA HIS A 22 -6.83 -2.86 -8.15
C HIS A 22 -7.62 -1.69 -8.77
N GLN A 23 -8.76 -1.32 -8.18
CA GLN A 23 -9.53 -0.16 -8.64
C GLN A 23 -8.73 1.14 -8.53
N MET A 24 -8.02 1.35 -7.41
CA MET A 24 -7.15 2.54 -7.23
C MET A 24 -6.03 2.58 -8.27
N VAL A 25 -5.35 1.45 -8.49
CA VAL A 25 -4.27 1.38 -9.50
C VAL A 25 -4.81 1.62 -10.90
N ASN A 26 -6.00 1.10 -11.25
CA ASN A 26 -6.60 1.38 -12.55
C ASN A 26 -6.87 2.88 -12.75
N HIS A 27 -7.43 3.56 -11.75
CA HIS A 27 -7.67 5.00 -11.81
C HIS A 27 -6.36 5.80 -11.97
N ILE A 28 -5.31 5.42 -11.22
CA ILE A 28 -4.01 6.06 -11.34
C ILE A 28 -3.43 5.80 -12.74
N ASN A 29 -3.50 4.58 -13.26
CA ASN A 29 -3.03 4.26 -14.61
C ASN A 29 -3.76 5.08 -15.68
N GLU A 30 -5.08 5.25 -15.57
CA GLU A 30 -5.85 6.11 -16.48
C GLU A 30 -5.42 7.59 -16.39
N MET A 31 -5.20 8.10 -15.18
CA MET A 31 -4.76 9.48 -14.96
C MET A 31 -3.37 9.78 -15.54
N TYR A 32 -2.47 8.79 -15.54
CA TYR A 32 -1.10 8.94 -16.03
C TYR A 32 -0.94 8.58 -17.51
N ARG A 33 -1.95 7.98 -18.14
CA ARG A 33 -1.94 7.61 -19.56
C ARG A 33 -1.65 8.79 -20.50
N PRO A 34 -2.19 10.02 -20.31
CA PRO A 34 -1.89 11.16 -21.18
C PRO A 34 -0.41 11.60 -21.15
N LEU A 35 0.33 11.23 -20.11
CA LEU A 35 1.76 11.48 -19.98
C LEU A 35 2.61 10.36 -20.62
N ASN A 36 1.99 9.41 -21.31
CA ASN A 36 2.63 8.19 -21.82
C ASN A 36 3.31 7.33 -20.74
N ILE A 37 2.78 7.37 -19.51
CA ILE A 37 3.27 6.56 -18.39
C ILE A 37 2.26 5.43 -18.13
N ALA A 38 2.75 4.18 -18.13
CA ALA A 38 1.98 2.99 -17.77
C ALA A 38 2.28 2.57 -16.33
N ILE A 39 1.24 2.40 -15.52
CA ILE A 39 1.35 2.02 -14.10
C ILE A 39 0.70 0.65 -13.93
N THR A 40 1.45 -0.30 -13.37
CA THR A 40 0.99 -1.67 -13.11
C THR A 40 1.24 -2.04 -11.64
N LEU A 41 0.37 -2.88 -11.09
CA LEU A 41 0.54 -3.43 -9.74
C LEU A 41 1.37 -4.71 -9.79
N SER A 42 2.64 -4.64 -9.38
CA SER A 42 3.54 -5.80 -9.38
C SER A 42 3.40 -6.67 -8.12
N LEU A 43 3.32 -6.04 -6.95
CA LEU A 43 3.23 -6.73 -5.66
C LEU A 43 2.27 -6.00 -4.71
N LEU A 44 1.35 -6.75 -4.12
CA LEU A 44 0.49 -6.29 -3.04
C LEU A 44 0.79 -7.07 -1.76
N GLN A 45 1.43 -6.39 -0.80
CA GLN A 45 1.62 -6.92 0.55
C GLN A 45 0.59 -6.32 1.51
N ILE A 46 -0.13 -7.17 2.23
CA ILE A 46 -1.12 -6.79 3.24
C ILE A 46 -0.58 -7.25 4.60
N TRP A 47 -0.46 -6.32 5.54
CA TRP A 47 0.01 -6.61 6.89
C TRP A 47 -1.15 -7.10 7.77
N SER A 48 -1.58 -8.35 7.53
CA SER A 48 -2.77 -8.94 8.18
C SER A 48 -2.57 -9.17 9.69
N ASN A 49 -1.35 -9.49 10.13
CA ASN A 49 -1.10 -9.87 11.52
C ASN A 49 -0.79 -8.65 12.39
N LYS A 50 0.09 -7.76 11.92
CA LYS A 50 0.48 -6.50 12.56
C LYS A 50 1.25 -5.65 11.56
N ASP A 51 1.37 -4.35 11.84
CA ASP A 51 2.25 -3.49 11.08
C ASP A 51 3.71 -3.94 11.21
N LEU A 52 4.44 -3.91 10.09
CA LEU A 52 5.88 -4.20 10.08
C LEU A 52 6.75 -2.98 10.39
N ILE A 53 6.11 -1.81 10.55
CA ILE A 53 6.71 -0.58 11.04
C ILE A 53 5.83 0.02 12.14
N THR A 54 6.37 0.92 12.95
CA THR A 54 5.54 1.71 13.86
C THR A 54 4.85 2.85 13.10
N VAL A 55 3.60 2.65 12.68
CA VAL A 55 2.80 3.70 12.05
C VAL A 55 2.50 4.80 13.09
N LYS A 56 2.87 6.04 12.77
CA LYS A 56 2.65 7.24 13.61
C LYS A 56 1.70 8.22 12.91
N SER A 57 1.05 9.08 13.69
CA SER A 57 0.21 10.17 13.17
C SER A 57 1.00 11.18 12.34
N ALA A 58 2.26 11.45 12.74
CA ALA A 58 3.19 12.27 11.97
C ALA A 58 3.63 11.55 10.68
N SER A 59 3.19 12.07 9.53
CA SER A 59 3.39 11.45 8.22
C SER A 59 4.88 11.34 7.83
N ASN A 60 5.68 12.35 8.16
CA ASN A 60 7.14 12.35 7.90
C ASN A 60 7.86 11.21 8.63
N VAL A 61 7.47 10.93 9.88
CA VAL A 61 8.04 9.84 10.67
C VAL A 61 7.65 8.49 10.06
N THR A 62 6.37 8.31 9.74
CA THR A 62 5.87 7.08 9.09
C THR A 62 6.55 6.84 7.74
N LEU A 63 6.76 7.90 6.95
CA LEU A 63 7.44 7.81 5.65
C LEU A 63 8.90 7.34 5.81
N ASN A 64 9.63 7.90 6.77
CA ASN A 64 11.02 7.50 7.04
C ASN A 64 11.10 6.03 7.46
N LEU A 65 10.25 5.61 8.40
CA LEU A 65 10.19 4.22 8.87
C LEU A 65 9.83 3.25 7.73
N PHE A 66 8.85 3.60 6.89
CA PHE A 66 8.47 2.81 5.73
C PHE A 66 9.62 2.69 4.71
N GLY A 67 10.34 3.79 4.45
CA GLY A 67 11.49 3.80 3.56
C GLY A 67 12.61 2.89 4.05
N ASN A 68 12.95 2.94 5.34
CA ASN A 68 13.97 2.06 5.94
C ASN A 68 13.56 0.59 5.89
N TRP A 69 12.31 0.28 6.23
CA TRP A 69 11.78 -1.07 6.12
C TRP A 69 11.83 -1.60 4.69
N ARG A 70 11.43 -0.78 3.70
CA ARG A 70 11.49 -1.17 2.29
C ARG A 70 12.92 -1.53 1.86
N LYS A 71 13.91 -0.74 2.28
CA LYS A 71 15.33 -0.95 1.93
C LYS A 71 15.94 -2.21 2.58
N THR A 72 15.45 -2.62 3.74
CA THR A 72 16.10 -3.65 4.57
C THR A 72 15.37 -4.98 4.57
N VAL A 73 14.08 -5.00 4.25
CA VAL A 73 13.23 -6.19 4.34
C VAL A 73 12.61 -6.57 3.00
N LEU A 74 12.22 -5.59 2.18
CA LEU A 74 11.50 -5.84 0.93
C LEU A 74 12.42 -5.91 -0.30
N LEU A 75 13.48 -5.10 -0.30
CA LEU A 75 14.55 -5.09 -1.30
C LEU A 75 15.73 -5.93 -0.80
#